data_AF-B3PDY8-F1
#
_entry.id   AF-B3PDY8-F1
#
_cell.length_a   1.000
_cell.length_b   1.000
_cell.length_c   1.000
_cell.angle_alpha   90.00
_cell.angle_beta   90.00
_cell.angle_gamma   90.00
#
_symmetry.space_group_name_H-M   'P 1'
#
loop_
_entity.id
_entity.type
_entity.pdbx_description
1 polymer ?
#
loop_
_entity_poly.entity_id
_entity_poly.type
_entity_poly.pdbx_seq_one_letter_code
_entity_poly.pdbx_strand_id
1 'polypeptide(L)'
;MNYQSVLDFWFNELTPAHWWKKDEVLDKTIAERFTGLHEQATRNELFGWRTHAKGALAEIIVLDQFSRNIYRDLPAAFASDAQALALAQTAIGQGVDQALSPVERSFLYLPFMHSESRLIHQQAVALYTQLGEALNLEFELKHKVIIDRFGRYPHRNTILGRNSSAEEMDFLTQPGSSF
;
A
#
# COMPACT_ATOMS: atom_id res chain seq x y z
N MET A 1 18.08 5.17 -10.93
CA MET A 1 18.04 4.01 -10.02
C MET A 1 17.26 2.90 -10.71
N ASN A 2 17.61 1.61 -10.52
CA ASN A 2 16.87 0.49 -11.10
C ASN A 2 15.85 -0.07 -10.09
N TYR A 3 14.82 -0.80 -10.55
CA TYR A 3 13.83 -1.45 -9.69
C TYR A 3 14.48 -2.40 -8.67
N GLN A 4 15.60 -3.03 -9.03
CA GLN A 4 16.31 -3.93 -8.14
C GLN A 4 16.79 -3.22 -6.86
N SER A 5 17.19 -1.95 -6.94
CA SER A 5 17.61 -1.17 -5.76
C SER A 5 16.48 -0.95 -4.76
N VAL A 6 15.23 -0.85 -5.23
CA VAL A 6 14.05 -0.76 -4.36
C VAL A 6 13.80 -2.10 -3.67
N LEU A 7 13.85 -3.20 -4.42
CA LEU A 7 13.60 -4.53 -3.87
C LEU A 7 14.69 -4.97 -2.91
N ASP A 8 15.96 -4.70 -3.23
CA ASP A 8 17.08 -5.01 -2.34
C ASP A 8 16.95 -4.24 -1.02
N PHE A 9 16.64 -2.94 -1.10
CA PHE A 9 16.36 -2.17 0.10
C PHE A 9 15.20 -2.77 0.89
N TRP A 10 14.05 -2.97 0.24
CA TRP A 10 12.83 -3.35 0.93
C TRP A 10 12.85 -4.76 1.52
N PHE A 11 13.40 -5.74 0.79
CA PHE A 11 13.35 -7.15 1.18
C PHE A 11 14.65 -7.69 1.77
N ASN A 12 15.80 -7.07 1.51
CA ASN A 12 17.10 -7.57 1.97
C ASN A 12 17.76 -6.68 3.03
N GLU A 13 17.60 -5.36 2.95
CA GLU A 13 18.16 -4.43 3.96
C GLU A 13 17.21 -4.26 5.17
N LEU A 14 15.89 -4.33 4.96
CA LEU A 14 14.91 -4.20 6.02
C LEU A 14 14.53 -5.55 6.64
N THR A 15 14.04 -5.49 7.88
CA THR A 15 13.41 -6.63 8.55
C THR A 15 11.89 -6.54 8.41
N PRO A 16 11.15 -7.65 8.57
CA PRO A 16 9.68 -7.60 8.53
C PRO A 16 9.05 -6.61 9.51
N ALA A 17 9.69 -6.33 10.64
CA ALA A 17 9.21 -5.34 11.60
C ALA A 17 9.27 -3.90 11.04
N HIS A 18 10.26 -3.59 10.19
CA HIS A 18 10.42 -2.28 9.58
C HIS A 18 9.29 -1.94 8.60
N TRP A 19 8.65 -2.92 7.97
CA TRP A 19 7.55 -2.68 7.03
C TRP A 19 6.30 -2.12 7.69
N TRP A 20 6.08 -2.47 8.97
CA TRP A 20 4.80 -2.21 9.65
C TRP A 20 4.91 -1.21 10.81
N LYS A 21 6.13 -0.97 11.32
CA LYS A 21 6.35 -0.08 12.46
C LYS A 21 6.71 1.33 11.99
N LYS A 22 6.08 2.36 12.58
CA LYS A 22 6.54 3.75 12.45
C LYS A 22 7.96 3.88 13.00
N ASP A 23 8.86 4.38 12.16
CA ASP A 23 10.27 4.59 12.48
C ASP A 23 10.79 5.82 11.72
N GLU A 24 11.05 6.90 12.44
CA GLU A 24 11.48 8.18 11.86
C GLU A 24 12.86 8.11 11.19
N VAL A 25 13.74 7.20 11.65
CA VAL A 25 15.06 7.00 11.04
C VAL A 25 14.89 6.32 9.70
N LEU A 26 14.02 5.31 9.62
CA LEU A 26 13.68 4.65 8.37
C LEU A 26 12.98 5.63 7.41
N ASP A 27 12.05 6.44 7.89
CA ASP A 27 11.35 7.43 7.07
C ASP A 27 12.34 8.41 6.42
N LYS A 28 13.27 8.96 7.22
CA LYS A 28 14.33 9.84 6.73
C LYS A 28 15.22 9.12 5.72
N THR A 29 15.58 7.87 5.98
CA THR A 29 16.40 7.06 5.05
C THR A 29 15.69 6.85 3.71
N ILE A 30 14.38 6.55 3.74
CA ILE A 30 13.59 6.37 2.53
C ILE A 30 13.46 7.69 1.76
N ALA A 31 13.18 8.79 2.46
CA ALA A 31 13.09 10.12 1.86
C ALA A 31 14.40 10.53 1.19
N GLU A 32 15.54 10.38 1.87
CA GLU A 32 16.85 10.74 1.32
C GLU A 32 17.22 9.91 0.08
N ARG A 33 16.92 8.60 0.09
CA ARG A 33 17.31 7.69 -1.00
C ARG A 33 16.35 7.70 -2.18
N PHE A 34 15.04 7.84 -1.94
CA PHE A 34 14.02 7.46 -2.92
C PHE A 34 13.02 8.56 -3.29
N THR A 35 13.06 9.76 -2.69
CA THR A 35 12.12 10.85 -3.06
C THR A 35 12.17 11.17 -4.56
N GLY A 36 13.35 11.30 -5.16
CA GLY A 36 13.46 11.55 -6.60
C GLY A 36 12.92 10.40 -7.46
N LEU A 37 12.96 9.16 -6.98
CA LEU A 37 12.38 8.00 -7.67
C LEU A 37 10.85 7.99 -7.53
N HIS A 38 10.34 8.37 -6.36
CA HIS A 38 8.91 8.55 -6.11
C HIS A 38 8.30 9.61 -7.04
N GLU A 39 8.97 10.75 -7.20
CA GLU A 39 8.56 11.80 -8.14
C GLU A 39 8.55 11.34 -9.61
N GLN A 40 9.43 10.41 -9.99
CA GLN A 40 9.41 9.79 -11.33
C GLN A 40 8.23 8.82 -11.47
N ALA A 41 7.98 8.00 -10.44
CA ALA A 41 6.88 7.04 -10.42
C ALA A 41 5.51 7.73 -10.52
N THR A 42 5.30 8.82 -9.78
CA THR A 42 4.04 9.59 -9.81
C THR A 42 3.80 10.28 -11.15
N ARG A 43 4.86 10.55 -11.93
CA ARG A 43 4.79 11.02 -13.32
C ARG A 43 4.69 9.89 -14.36
N ASN A 44 4.57 8.64 -13.93
CA ASN A 44 4.56 7.43 -14.77
C ASN A 44 5.83 7.26 -15.63
N GLU A 45 6.95 7.88 -15.26
CA GLU A 45 8.21 7.80 -16.02
C GLU A 45 8.87 6.42 -15.92
N LEU A 46 8.44 5.60 -14.95
CA LEU A 46 8.96 4.25 -14.71
C LEU A 46 8.21 3.16 -15.51
N PHE A 47 7.35 3.52 -16.46
CA PHE A 47 6.50 2.58 -17.21
C PHE A 47 7.25 1.37 -17.81
N GLY A 48 8.53 1.52 -18.16
CA GLY A 48 9.36 0.43 -18.66
C GLY A 48 9.54 -0.72 -17.65
N TRP A 49 9.48 -0.45 -16.35
CA TRP A 49 9.61 -1.46 -15.29
C TRP A 49 8.45 -2.45 -15.28
N ARG A 50 7.27 -2.01 -15.73
CA ARG A 50 6.02 -2.80 -15.73
C ARG A 50 6.07 -4.01 -16.66
N THR A 51 7.07 -4.08 -17.54
CA THR A 51 7.34 -5.25 -18.40
C THR A 51 7.87 -6.46 -17.63
N HIS A 52 8.24 -6.30 -16.35
CA HIS A 52 8.76 -7.36 -15.50
C HIS A 52 8.00 -7.41 -14.16
N ALA A 53 7.80 -8.61 -13.61
CA ALA A 53 7.08 -8.79 -12.34
C ALA A 53 7.70 -8.00 -11.18
N LYS A 54 9.02 -8.13 -11.03
CA LYS A 54 9.79 -7.40 -10.03
C LYS A 54 9.80 -5.89 -10.27
N GLY A 55 9.74 -5.46 -11.52
CA GLY A 55 9.66 -4.04 -11.85
C GLY A 55 8.31 -3.43 -11.48
N ALA A 56 7.21 -4.11 -11.79
CA ALA A 56 5.87 -3.69 -11.37
C ALA A 56 5.74 -3.67 -9.84
N LEU A 57 6.23 -4.69 -9.14
CA LEU A 57 6.26 -4.74 -7.68
C LEU A 57 7.04 -3.57 -7.08
N ALA A 58 8.24 -3.29 -7.61
CA ALA A 58 9.06 -2.18 -7.11
C ALA A 58 8.36 -0.83 -7.29
N GLU A 59 7.71 -0.60 -8.44
CA GLU A 59 6.95 0.63 -8.67
C GLU A 59 5.75 0.73 -7.71
N ILE A 60 5.07 -0.38 -7.40
CA ILE A 60 4.01 -0.41 -6.37
C ILE A 60 4.56 -0.07 -4.98
N ILE A 61 5.70 -0.63 -4.57
CA ILE A 61 6.33 -0.31 -3.28
C ILE A 61 6.66 1.19 -3.20
N VAL A 62 7.17 1.78 -4.29
CA VAL A 62 7.44 3.22 -4.35
C VAL A 62 6.15 4.04 -4.22
N LEU A 63 5.11 3.73 -5.00
CA LEU A 63 3.87 4.49 -5.02
C LEU A 63 3.02 4.30 -3.75
N ASP A 64 3.08 3.13 -3.12
CA ASP A 64 2.22 2.78 -1.99
C ASP A 64 2.99 2.92 -0.66
N GLN A 65 4.04 2.12 -0.46
CA GLN A 65 4.76 2.06 0.82
C GLN A 65 5.64 3.29 1.04
N PHE A 66 6.49 3.65 0.08
CA PHE A 66 7.38 4.81 0.25
C PHE A 66 6.60 6.11 0.38
N SER A 67 5.45 6.27 -0.28
CA SER A 67 4.56 7.42 -0.05
C SER A 67 4.23 7.62 1.43
N ARG A 68 3.92 6.53 2.14
CA ARG A 68 3.54 6.53 3.56
C ARG A 68 4.71 6.84 4.50
N ASN A 69 5.95 6.52 4.09
CA ASN A 69 7.17 6.87 4.82
C ASN A 69 7.63 8.31 4.53
N ILE A 70 7.71 8.70 3.25
CA ILE A 70 8.22 10.00 2.79
C ILE A 70 7.31 11.14 3.25
N TYR A 71 6.00 10.95 3.14
CA TYR A 71 4.99 11.97 3.43
C TYR A 71 4.19 11.63 4.68
N ARG A 72 4.82 10.98 5.66
CA ARG A 72 4.15 10.60 6.90
C ARG A 72 3.44 11.82 7.52
N ASP A 73 2.22 11.58 7.99
CA ASP A 73 1.37 12.61 8.61
C ASP A 73 1.00 13.77 7.66
N LEU A 74 1.18 13.60 6.33
CA LEU A 74 0.75 14.52 5.28
C LEU A 74 -0.24 13.86 4.28
N PRO A 75 -1.19 14.62 3.69
CA PRO A 75 -2.14 14.08 2.69
C PRO A 75 -1.45 13.40 1.50
N ALA A 76 -0.24 13.83 1.15
CA ALA A 76 0.56 13.28 0.06
C ALA A 76 0.89 11.78 0.23
N ALA A 77 0.82 11.24 1.46
CA ALA A 77 0.99 9.81 1.72
C ALA A 77 -0.01 8.92 0.97
N PHE A 78 -1.19 9.45 0.64
CA PHE A 78 -2.29 8.72 -0.02
C PHE A 78 -2.51 9.15 -1.47
N ALA A 79 -1.81 10.18 -1.95
CA ALA A 79 -2.06 10.80 -3.25
C ALA A 79 -1.84 9.84 -4.42
N SER A 80 -1.02 8.81 -4.23
CA SER A 80 -0.67 7.83 -5.26
C SER A 80 -1.43 6.51 -5.15
N ASP A 81 -2.33 6.36 -4.16
CA ASP A 81 -3.04 5.09 -3.88
C ASP A 81 -3.80 4.58 -5.12
N ALA A 82 -4.50 5.47 -5.84
CA ALA A 82 -5.25 5.08 -7.04
C ALA A 82 -4.34 4.62 -8.19
N GLN A 83 -3.16 5.23 -8.33
CA GLN A 83 -2.18 4.85 -9.35
C GLN A 83 -1.55 3.49 -9.01
N ALA A 84 -1.19 3.28 -7.74
CA ALA A 84 -0.68 1.99 -7.25
C ALA A 84 -1.71 0.87 -7.46
N LEU A 85 -2.99 1.14 -7.19
CA LEU A 85 -4.08 0.18 -7.39
C LEU A 85 -4.26 -0.18 -8.87
N ALA A 86 -4.29 0.81 -9.76
CA ALA A 86 -4.43 0.56 -11.21
C ALA A 86 -3.26 -0.28 -11.75
N LEU A 87 -2.03 -0.02 -11.25
CA LEU A 87 -0.86 -0.82 -11.58
C LEU A 87 -0.97 -2.26 -11.05
N ALA A 88 -1.40 -2.43 -9.80
CA ALA A 88 -1.59 -3.76 -9.19
C ALA A 88 -2.65 -4.58 -9.93
N GLN A 89 -3.79 -3.97 -10.28
CA GLN A 89 -4.84 -4.59 -11.09
C GLN A 89 -4.31 -5.03 -12.46
N THR A 90 -3.50 -4.19 -13.10
CA THR A 90 -2.89 -4.51 -14.41
C THR A 90 -1.94 -5.69 -14.29
N ALA A 91 -1.05 -5.69 -13.29
CA ALA A 91 -0.09 -6.77 -13.07
C ALA A 91 -0.80 -8.12 -12.81
N ILE A 92 -1.82 -8.12 -11.96
CA ILE A 92 -2.61 -9.33 -11.65
C ILE A 92 -3.41 -9.79 -12.87
N GLY A 93 -4.00 -8.87 -13.63
CA GLY A 93 -4.73 -9.19 -14.86
C GLY A 93 -3.85 -9.86 -15.94
N GLN A 94 -2.54 -9.64 -15.88
CA GLN A 94 -1.54 -10.28 -16.73
C GLN A 94 -0.94 -11.56 -16.11
N GLY A 95 -1.37 -11.96 -14.90
CA GLY A 95 -0.84 -13.12 -14.17
C GLY A 95 0.60 -12.94 -13.68
N VAL A 96 1.11 -11.71 -13.65
CA VAL A 96 2.49 -11.37 -13.31
C VAL A 96 2.80 -11.65 -11.85
N ASP A 97 1.79 -11.60 -10.99
CA ASP A 97 1.89 -11.90 -9.56
C ASP A 97 2.30 -13.35 -9.28
N GLN A 98 2.00 -14.30 -10.17
CA GLN A 98 2.36 -15.71 -10.01
C GLN A 98 3.86 -15.99 -10.09
N ALA A 99 4.64 -15.05 -10.63
CA ALA A 99 6.10 -15.14 -10.68
C ALA A 99 6.77 -14.60 -9.39
N LEU A 100 5.99 -14.08 -8.44
CA LEU A 100 6.47 -13.50 -7.19
C LEU A 100 6.31 -14.50 -6.03
N SER A 101 7.20 -14.41 -5.04
CA SER A 101 7.06 -15.15 -3.79
C SER A 101 5.80 -14.70 -3.02
N PRO A 102 5.28 -15.51 -2.07
CA PRO A 102 4.12 -15.11 -1.27
C PRO A 102 4.28 -13.77 -0.54
N VAL A 103 5.48 -13.51 -0.01
CA VAL A 103 5.81 -12.24 0.66
C VAL A 103 5.74 -11.08 -0.34
N GLU A 104 6.39 -11.20 -1.50
CA GLU A 104 6.34 -10.19 -2.57
C GLU A 104 4.92 -9.94 -3.08
N ARG A 105 4.12 -11.00 -3.28
CA ARG A 105 2.71 -10.90 -3.68
C ARG A 105 1.88 -10.13 -2.66
N SER A 106 2.15 -10.30 -1.36
CA SER A 106 1.42 -9.57 -0.33
C SER A 106 1.55 -8.04 -0.48
N PHE A 107 2.73 -7.55 -0.88
CA PHE A 107 2.97 -6.14 -1.19
C PHE A 107 2.36 -5.70 -2.52
N LEU A 108 2.33 -6.59 -3.52
CA LEU A 108 1.59 -6.34 -4.76
C LEU A 108 0.09 -6.13 -4.50
N TYR A 109 -0.47 -6.77 -3.47
CA TYR A 109 -1.90 -6.71 -3.13
C TYR A 109 -2.26 -5.55 -2.19
N LEU A 110 -1.30 -4.95 -1.47
CA LEU A 110 -1.55 -3.86 -0.53
C LEU A 110 -2.36 -2.68 -1.10
N PRO A 111 -2.17 -2.25 -2.37
CA PRO A 111 -3.00 -1.19 -2.94
C PRO A 111 -4.51 -1.51 -2.95
N PHE A 112 -4.89 -2.80 -2.99
CA PHE A 112 -6.28 -3.21 -2.84
C PHE A 112 -6.77 -2.96 -1.40
N MET A 113 -5.98 -3.38 -0.42
CA MET A 113 -6.28 -3.17 1.00
C MET A 113 -6.34 -1.68 1.36
N HIS A 114 -5.55 -0.83 0.71
CA HIS A 114 -5.54 0.60 0.98
C HIS A 114 -6.64 1.40 0.26
N SER A 115 -7.44 0.77 -0.59
CA SER A 115 -8.50 1.42 -1.37
C SER A 115 -9.71 1.79 -0.50
N GLU A 116 -10.25 3.00 -0.65
CA GLU A 116 -11.54 3.37 -0.06
C GLU A 116 -12.71 2.93 -0.96
N SER A 117 -12.78 1.63 -1.30
CA SER A 117 -13.82 1.08 -2.19
C SER A 117 -14.28 -0.33 -1.79
N ARG A 118 -15.57 -0.48 -1.52
CA ARG A 118 -16.18 -1.78 -1.17
C ARG A 118 -15.97 -2.84 -2.25
N LEU A 119 -16.05 -2.45 -3.52
CA LEU A 119 -15.82 -3.37 -4.65
C LEU A 119 -14.39 -3.89 -4.66
N ILE A 120 -13.41 -3.03 -4.38
CA ILE A 120 -12.00 -3.41 -4.37
C ILE A 120 -11.70 -4.35 -3.20
N HIS A 121 -12.28 -4.12 -2.02
CA HIS A 121 -12.17 -5.05 -0.90
C HIS A 121 -12.80 -6.43 -1.18
N GLN A 122 -13.86 -6.52 -1.98
CA GLN A 122 -14.39 -7.83 -2.41
C GLN A 122 -13.37 -8.60 -3.25
N GLN A 123 -12.64 -7.91 -4.14
CA GLN A 123 -11.56 -8.51 -4.93
C GLN A 123 -10.36 -8.88 -4.06
N ALA A 124 -9.99 -7.99 -3.13
CA ALA A 124 -8.87 -8.18 -2.20
C ALA A 124 -9.04 -9.45 -1.36
N VAL A 125 -10.24 -9.70 -0.82
CA VAL A 125 -10.53 -10.93 -0.05
C VAL A 125 -10.26 -12.17 -0.90
N ALA A 126 -10.65 -12.20 -2.17
CA ALA A 126 -10.36 -13.33 -3.04
C ALA A 126 -8.86 -13.53 -3.26
N LEU A 127 -8.12 -12.44 -3.50
CA LEU A 127 -6.67 -12.45 -3.70
C LEU A 127 -5.92 -12.95 -2.45
N TYR A 128 -6.24 -12.41 -1.27
CA TYR A 128 -5.62 -12.82 -0.01
C TYR A 128 -6.03 -14.24 0.42
N THR A 129 -7.25 -14.68 0.07
CA THR A 129 -7.64 -16.09 0.26
C THR A 129 -6.78 -17.02 -0.58
N GLN A 130 -6.54 -16.68 -1.85
CA GLN A 130 -5.69 -17.46 -2.74
C GLN A 130 -4.20 -17.39 -2.39
N LEU A 131 -3.76 -16.32 -1.72
CA LEU A 131 -2.40 -16.21 -1.22
C LEU A 131 -2.08 -17.27 -0.17
N GLY A 132 -3.08 -17.66 0.64
CA GLY A 132 -2.93 -18.71 1.66
C GLY A 132 -2.25 -18.26 2.96
N GLU A 133 -1.88 -16.99 3.08
CA GLU A 133 -1.26 -16.42 4.28
C GLU A 133 -2.34 -15.91 5.25
N ALA A 134 -2.59 -16.67 6.32
CA ALA A 134 -3.72 -16.45 7.23
C ALA A 134 -3.72 -15.04 7.86
N LEU A 135 -2.55 -14.53 8.25
CA LEU A 135 -2.44 -13.20 8.86
C LEU A 135 -2.80 -12.10 7.85
N ASN A 136 -2.34 -12.18 6.60
CA ASN A 136 -2.68 -11.20 5.57
C ASN A 136 -4.20 -11.17 5.29
N LEU A 137 -4.84 -12.34 5.22
CA LEU A 137 -6.28 -12.43 5.06
C LEU A 137 -7.03 -11.84 6.26
N GLU A 138 -6.57 -12.10 7.48
CA GLU A 138 -7.18 -11.52 8.69
C GLU A 138 -7.13 -9.98 8.66
N PHE A 139 -6.00 -9.40 8.27
CA PHE A 139 -5.87 -7.94 8.12
C PHE A 139 -6.79 -7.39 7.03
N GLU A 140 -6.88 -8.06 5.87
CA GLU A 140 -7.80 -7.66 4.81
C GLU A 140 -9.25 -7.64 5.29
N LEU A 141 -9.68 -8.67 6.01
CA LEU A 141 -11.04 -8.73 6.55
C LEU A 141 -11.33 -7.60 7.54
N LYS A 142 -10.35 -7.22 8.36
CA LYS A 142 -10.46 -6.06 9.27
C LYS A 142 -10.63 -4.75 8.49
N HIS A 143 -9.84 -4.54 7.44
CA HIS A 143 -9.96 -3.36 6.57
C HIS A 143 -11.32 -3.31 5.87
N LYS A 144 -11.75 -4.46 5.32
CA LYS A 144 -13.05 -4.60 4.68
C LYS A 144 -14.21 -4.23 5.60
N VAL A 145 -14.19 -4.59 6.89
CA VAL A 145 -15.24 -4.20 7.84
C VAL A 145 -15.36 -2.68 7.97
N ILE A 146 -14.22 -1.96 8.01
CA ILE A 146 -14.22 -0.49 8.06
C ILE A 146 -14.83 0.08 6.78
N ILE A 147 -14.39 -0.40 5.61
CA ILE A 147 -14.87 0.10 4.32
C ILE A 147 -16.32 -0.27 4.06
N ASP A 148 -16.79 -1.43 4.48
CA ASP A 148 -18.20 -1.80 4.38
C ASP A 148 -19.08 -0.85 5.22
N ARG A 149 -18.63 -0.53 6.44
CA ARG A 149 -19.34 0.37 7.37
C ARG A 149 -19.34 1.82 6.90
N PHE A 150 -18.17 2.39 6.62
CA PHE A 150 -18.02 3.84 6.40
C PHE A 150 -17.83 4.23 4.93
N GLY A 151 -17.51 3.28 4.05
CA GLY A 151 -17.16 3.55 2.65
C GLY A 151 -15.81 4.24 2.45
N ARG A 152 -15.06 4.49 3.53
CA ARG A 152 -13.76 5.18 3.58
C ARG A 152 -13.05 4.84 4.89
N TYR A 153 -11.80 5.27 5.06
CA TYR A 153 -11.03 5.14 6.30
C TYR A 153 -11.19 6.38 7.19
N PRO A 154 -11.92 6.30 8.32
CA PRO A 154 -12.16 7.48 9.17
C PRO A 154 -10.87 8.09 9.75
N HIS A 155 -9.84 7.28 10.01
CA HIS A 155 -8.55 7.77 10.52
C HIS A 155 -7.83 8.70 9.52
N ARG A 156 -8.20 8.65 8.22
CA ARG A 156 -7.69 9.56 7.19
C ARG A 156 -8.46 10.89 7.12
N ASN A 157 -9.54 11.07 7.88
CA ASN A 157 -10.40 12.25 7.73
C ASN A 157 -9.66 13.55 8.03
N THR A 158 -8.98 13.66 9.18
CA THR A 158 -8.26 14.89 9.56
C THR A 158 -7.16 15.25 8.56
N ILE A 159 -6.32 14.27 8.19
CA ILE A 159 -5.19 14.46 7.27
C ILE A 159 -5.64 14.78 5.84
N LEU A 160 -6.83 14.33 5.43
CA LEU A 160 -7.43 14.66 4.14
C LEU A 160 -8.41 15.85 4.18
N GLY A 161 -8.52 16.55 5.32
CA GLY A 161 -9.42 17.71 5.47
C GLY A 161 -10.92 17.36 5.38
N ARG A 162 -11.32 16.14 5.71
CA ARG A 162 -12.70 15.65 5.71
C ARG A 162 -13.33 15.83 7.09
N ASN A 163 -14.61 16.19 7.11
CA ASN A 163 -15.40 16.15 8.35
C ASN A 163 -15.77 14.71 8.72
N SER A 164 -15.56 14.34 9.97
CA SER A 164 -16.02 13.07 10.54
C SER A 164 -17.47 13.20 11.04
N SER A 165 -18.27 12.17 10.79
CA SER A 165 -19.59 11.98 11.41
C SER A 165 -19.44 11.60 12.90
N ALA A 166 -20.55 11.66 13.66
CA ALA A 166 -20.58 11.21 15.05
C ALA A 166 -20.15 9.74 15.19
N GLU A 167 -20.66 8.88 14.30
CA GLU A 167 -20.32 7.45 14.29
C GLU A 167 -18.83 7.21 14.01
N GLU A 168 -18.24 7.96 13.07
CA GLU A 168 -16.81 7.89 12.79
C GLU A 168 -15.96 8.36 13.98
N MET A 169 -16.39 9.41 14.68
CA MET A 169 -15.69 9.88 15.89
C MET A 169 -15.73 8.84 17.00
N ASP A 170 -16.89 8.22 17.25
CA ASP A 170 -17.01 7.16 18.25
C ASP A 170 -16.14 5.95 17.88
N PHE A 171 -16.13 5.56 16.60
CA PHE A 171 -15.28 4.49 16.09
C PHE A 171 -13.79 4.76 16.30
N LEU A 172 -13.32 5.99 16.08
CA LEU A 172 -11.91 6.38 16.28
C LEU A 172 -11.42 6.26 17.72
N THR A 173 -12.32 6.11 18.71
CA THR A 173 -11.94 5.86 20.11
C THR A 173 -11.70 4.37 20.42
N GLN A 174 -12.07 3.47 19.51
CA GLN A 174 -12.02 2.02 19.72
C GLN A 174 -10.67 1.43 19.25
N PRO A 175 -10.23 0.30 19.83
CA PRO A 175 -9.09 -0.46 19.31
C PRO A 175 -9.30 -0.91 17.86
N GLY A 176 -8.24 -0.89 17.05
CA GLY A 176 -8.31 -1.30 15.63
C GLY A 176 -9.03 -0.30 14.72
N SER A 177 -9.18 0.95 15.16
CA SER A 177 -9.76 2.04 14.38
C SER A 177 -8.80 2.69 13.36
N SER A 178 -7.52 2.34 13.47
CA SER A 178 -6.45 2.70 12.53
C SER A 178 -5.58 1.47 12.22
N PHE A 179 -5.00 1.49 11.03
CA PHE A 179 -4.05 0.50 10.51
C PHE A 179 -2.89 1.25 9.87
#